data_AF-A0A8S1UDU0-F1
#
_entry.id   AF-A0A8S1UDU0-F1
#
_cell.length_a   1.000
_cell.length_b   1.000
_cell.length_c   1.000
_cell.angle_alpha   90.00
_cell.angle_beta   90.00
_cell.angle_gamma   90.00
#
_symmetry.space_group_name_H-M   'P 1'
#
loop_
_entity.id
_entity.type
_entity.pdbx_description
1 polymer ?
#
loop_
_entity_poly.entity_id
_entity_poly.type
_entity_poly.pdbx_seq_one_letter_code
_entity_poly.pdbx_strand_id
1 'polypeptide(L)'
;MIIENEDSDLEIISKYFKNEADEFEVYEATRFLSYHHRQDEILELISDHYSQYKEKIDTLMNIEEDSILFDMTIDLWVKFKQKSQCIKDVLKYLDIKTPVQNYITNILLKLIKLEVENRLQMVTLLEIKRYRQVIVTLSNQQAIEDPPLQLLDLLILLPNYQQFERRFYEQSQIYYKEFILDTNPSQSVQIANIIFQAEKKLSSKFQNEFQLRLNELLKQLIFNQVNMTDLDSLYFNTEIMLHYVRFAQEINALPKLLSALRKHIYKEVICILQQQPTSAIENMLNLEKTCQTLFEQLPMEHTNATIITHAIEDAVNENYEKYSFTLASVINLQNQHSIKKYKHLIKYLTDKESFQNYYVKFLIKRILKEYNQNELELLNELQPYCNSEWISESLEFIKNSKESQNLTNQFLQKLRQKKSPIQFHFHLIPKSIWPYQIENLILPSPLNQFADNFIKNQSEDLLFQKKKIIFQSKLSKLNLLVKIDHQFELELPLAQGLELLRFNAQKSINQISNYKQYNGLIIRSENNTFKINYQYKHANQLMILNEEIQIEMEKNQQIISDYLYVVDAAIVKIIKQNKKINSENLIQATFDLIKKEYPRFIDLCEYDIIEKQIVSLLEKEMIKQRFDDFELL
;
A
#
# COMPACT_ATOMS: atom_id res chain seq x y z
N MET A 1 37.37 50.65 68.91
CA MET A 1 36.67 49.61 69.69
C MET A 1 35.69 48.92 68.76
N ILE A 2 36.18 47.91 68.04
CA ILE A 2 35.40 46.73 67.64
C ILE A 2 36.38 45.60 67.88
N ILE A 3 36.36 45.07 69.10
CA ILE A 3 36.82 43.72 69.38
C ILE A 3 35.50 42.95 69.30
N GLU A 4 35.16 42.47 68.11
CA GLU A 4 34.10 41.49 67.93
C GLU A 4 34.76 40.13 67.77
N ASN A 5 34.21 39.15 68.49
CA ASN A 5 34.83 37.90 68.89
C ASN A 5 35.44 37.09 67.74
N GLU A 6 36.77 36.95 67.75
CA GLU A 6 37.54 36.11 66.81
C GLU A 6 37.14 34.61 66.86
N ASP A 7 36.67 34.13 68.02
CA ASP A 7 36.11 32.77 68.16
C ASP A 7 34.75 32.62 67.47
N SER A 8 34.01 33.72 67.26
CA SER A 8 32.72 33.70 66.58
C SER A 8 32.86 33.52 65.06
N ASP A 9 33.99 33.94 64.48
CA ASP A 9 34.23 33.82 63.03
C ASP A 9 34.54 32.37 62.61
N LEU A 10 35.31 31.63 63.41
CA LEU A 10 35.49 30.17 63.22
C LEU A 10 34.16 29.41 63.43
N GLU A 11 33.33 29.89 64.36
CA GLU A 11 32.00 29.34 64.60
C GLU A 11 31.04 29.60 63.42
N ILE A 12 31.13 30.77 62.77
CA ILE A 12 30.38 31.12 61.56
C ILE A 12 30.77 30.20 60.40
N ILE A 13 32.07 29.94 60.20
CA ILE A 13 32.55 28.98 59.17
C ILE A 13 32.07 27.55 59.49
N SER A 14 32.09 27.14 60.76
CA SER A 14 31.56 25.84 61.20
C SER A 14 30.04 25.70 61.00
N LYS A 15 29.28 26.78 61.27
CA LYS A 15 27.84 26.86 61.00
C LYS A 15 27.54 26.83 59.50
N TYR A 16 28.39 27.43 58.67
CA TYR A 16 28.25 27.34 57.22
C TYR A 16 28.41 25.92 56.68
N PHE A 17 29.35 25.13 57.22
CA PHE A 17 29.46 23.70 56.88
C PHE A 17 28.27 22.85 57.35
N LYS A 18 27.41 23.41 58.21
CA LYS A 18 26.11 22.87 58.62
C LYS A 18 24.92 23.47 57.86
N ASN A 19 25.16 24.36 56.90
CA ASN A 19 24.16 25.16 56.17
C ASN A 19 23.35 26.12 57.07
N GLU A 20 23.93 26.58 58.17
CA GLU A 20 23.28 27.41 59.20
C GLU A 20 23.74 28.88 59.17
N ALA A 21 24.59 29.27 58.21
CA ALA A 21 25.12 30.63 58.05
C ALA A 21 25.04 31.09 56.59
N ASP A 22 25.08 32.40 56.35
CA ASP A 22 24.99 32.99 54.99
C ASP A 22 26.37 33.09 54.31
N GLU A 23 26.40 33.02 52.98
CA GLU A 23 27.63 33.09 52.17
C GLU A 23 28.38 34.41 52.38
N PHE A 24 27.65 35.50 52.63
CA PHE A 24 28.23 36.82 52.92
C PHE A 24 28.93 36.88 54.29
N GLU A 25 28.34 36.28 55.32
CA GLU A 25 28.94 36.23 56.68
C GLU A 25 30.23 35.41 56.66
N VAL A 26 30.24 34.35 55.86
CA VAL A 26 31.38 33.45 55.71
C VAL A 26 32.49 34.12 54.91
N TYR A 27 32.16 34.91 53.89
CA TYR A 27 33.14 35.72 53.17
C TYR A 27 33.87 36.69 54.11
N GLU A 28 33.13 37.43 54.94
CA GLU A 28 33.71 38.38 55.90
C GLU A 28 34.53 37.68 56.98
N ALA A 29 34.01 36.59 57.58
CA ALA A 29 34.72 35.77 58.57
C ALA A 29 36.02 35.18 57.99
N THR A 30 35.95 34.64 56.77
CA THR A 30 37.11 34.04 56.08
C THR A 30 38.17 35.09 55.72
N ARG A 31 37.74 36.27 55.27
CA ARG A 31 38.62 37.40 54.96
C ARG A 31 39.31 37.95 56.19
N PHE A 32 38.57 38.07 57.30
CA PHE A 32 39.09 38.54 58.58
C PHE A 32 40.14 37.57 59.16
N LEU A 33 39.82 36.27 59.23
CA LEU A 33 40.75 35.24 59.70
C LEU A 33 42.00 35.09 58.81
N SER A 34 41.86 35.33 57.49
CA SER A 34 43.00 35.38 56.57
C SER A 34 43.92 36.58 56.84
N TYR A 35 43.36 37.76 57.10
CA TYR A 35 44.12 38.97 57.46
C TYR A 35 44.92 38.79 58.76
N HIS A 36 44.40 37.97 59.68
CA HIS A 36 45.05 37.62 60.95
C HIS A 36 45.99 36.40 60.89
N HIS A 37 46.33 35.90 59.70
CA HIS A 37 47.25 34.77 59.48
C HIS A 37 46.85 33.43 60.15
N ARG A 38 45.56 33.20 60.44
CA ARG A 38 45.05 31.95 61.07
C ARG A 38 44.56 30.91 60.05
N GLN A 39 45.20 30.87 58.87
CA GLN A 39 44.79 29.98 57.78
C GLN A 39 44.91 28.49 58.15
N ASP A 40 45.90 28.14 58.97
CA ASP A 40 46.15 26.77 59.42
C ASP A 40 44.99 26.21 60.26
N GLU A 41 44.34 27.06 61.06
CA GLU A 41 43.21 26.65 61.90
C GLU A 41 41.94 26.41 61.08
N ILE A 42 41.76 27.16 59.98
CA ILE A 42 40.69 26.91 59.02
C ILE A 42 40.93 25.57 58.30
N LEU A 43 42.19 25.25 57.97
CA LEU A 43 42.56 23.97 57.37
C LEU A 43 42.37 22.80 58.37
N GLU A 44 42.64 23.01 59.66
CA GLU A 44 42.38 22.04 60.72
C GLU A 44 40.88 21.78 60.90
N LEU A 45 40.05 22.83 60.93
CA LEU A 45 38.59 22.73 60.94
C LEU A 45 38.02 21.99 59.72
N ILE A 46 38.58 22.24 58.53
CA ILE A 46 38.22 21.50 57.32
C ILE A 46 38.60 20.03 57.47
N SER A 47 39.79 19.72 57.99
CA SER A 47 40.28 18.36 58.23
C SER A 47 39.43 17.58 59.25
N ASP A 48 39.04 18.22 60.36
CA ASP A 48 38.19 17.62 61.39
C ASP A 48 36.78 17.32 60.87
N HIS A 49 36.20 18.25 60.11
CA HIS A 49 34.90 18.03 59.49
C HIS A 49 34.95 16.85 58.49
N TYR A 50 36.09 16.60 57.83
CA TYR A 50 36.25 15.45 56.94
C TYR A 50 36.50 14.13 57.66
N SER A 51 37.15 14.15 58.82
CA SER A 51 37.33 12.93 59.63
C SER A 51 35.99 12.32 60.05
N GLN A 52 34.97 13.16 60.31
CA GLN A 52 33.60 12.72 60.57
C GLN A 52 32.91 12.05 59.37
N TYR A 53 33.27 12.43 58.14
CA TYR A 53 32.77 11.76 56.93
C TYR A 53 33.43 10.40 56.72
N LYS A 54 34.71 10.27 57.05
CA LYS A 54 35.41 8.99 57.03
C LYS A 54 34.79 7.98 57.99
N GLU A 55 34.47 8.41 59.21
CA GLU A 55 33.78 7.55 60.20
C GLU A 55 32.40 7.10 59.71
N LYS A 56 31.63 8.00 59.06
CA LYS A 56 30.35 7.63 58.43
C LYS A 56 30.51 6.66 57.27
N ILE A 57 31.58 6.79 56.49
CA ILE A 57 31.92 5.83 55.43
C ILE A 57 32.25 4.46 56.04
N ASP A 58 33.04 4.42 57.12
CA ASP A 58 33.36 3.18 57.84
C ASP A 58 32.08 2.51 58.42
N THR A 59 31.04 3.28 58.79
CA THR A 59 29.74 2.70 59.19
C THR A 59 28.96 2.06 58.05
N LEU A 60 29.11 2.55 56.80
CA LEU A 60 28.50 1.91 55.63
C LEU A 60 29.08 0.51 55.37
N MET A 61 30.33 0.28 55.75
CA MET A 61 31.01 -0.99 55.51
C MET A 61 30.37 -2.18 56.23
N ASN A 62 29.60 -1.92 57.29
CA ASN A 62 28.93 -2.94 58.09
C ASN A 62 27.49 -3.26 57.63
N ILE A 63 27.00 -2.59 56.58
CA ILE A 63 25.64 -2.82 56.05
C ILE A 63 25.68 -3.96 55.03
N GLU A 64 24.92 -5.02 55.31
CA GLU A 64 24.77 -6.20 54.44
C GLU A 64 23.64 -6.04 53.39
N GLU A 65 22.65 -5.19 53.63
CA GLU A 65 21.54 -4.96 52.70
C GLU A 65 21.89 -3.98 51.58
N ASP A 66 22.03 -4.52 50.37
CA ASP A 66 22.47 -3.83 49.16
C ASP A 66 21.62 -2.60 48.77
N SER A 67 20.30 -2.64 48.94
CA SER A 67 19.41 -1.52 48.58
C SER A 67 19.57 -0.32 49.52
N ILE A 68 19.70 -0.60 50.82
CA ILE A 68 19.85 0.43 51.86
C ILE A 68 21.22 1.07 51.76
N LEU A 69 22.26 0.27 51.57
CA LEU A 69 23.63 0.73 51.33
C LEU A 69 23.68 1.70 50.14
N PHE A 70 22.98 1.38 49.05
CA PHE A 70 22.99 2.18 47.83
C PHE A 70 22.29 3.54 48.02
N ASP A 71 21.12 3.58 48.67
CA ASP A 71 20.42 4.83 48.96
C ASP A 71 21.19 5.71 49.95
N MET A 72 21.83 5.10 50.96
CA MET A 72 22.73 5.81 51.87
C MET A 72 23.98 6.34 51.16
N THR A 73 24.52 5.61 50.17
CA THR A 73 25.65 6.08 49.35
C THR A 73 25.28 7.29 48.50
N ILE A 74 24.07 7.30 47.91
CA ILE A 74 23.55 8.47 47.17
C ILE A 74 23.41 9.67 48.10
N ASP A 75 22.73 9.50 49.24
CA ASP A 75 22.50 10.58 50.20
C ASP A 75 23.82 11.16 50.72
N LEU A 76 24.80 10.30 51.01
CA LEU A 76 26.14 10.72 51.39
C LEU A 76 26.86 11.47 50.27
N TRP A 77 26.75 11.02 49.02
CA TRP A 77 27.34 11.72 47.87
C TRP A 77 26.70 13.09 47.62
N VAL A 78 25.37 13.20 47.70
CA VAL A 78 24.65 14.47 47.52
C VAL A 78 25.04 15.46 48.61
N LYS A 79 25.01 15.03 49.87
CA LYS A 79 25.45 15.84 51.02
C LYS A 79 26.93 16.22 50.89
N PHE A 80 27.76 15.31 50.41
CA PHE A 80 29.17 15.58 50.15
C PHE A 80 29.35 16.64 49.05
N LYS A 81 28.66 16.52 47.91
CA LYS A 81 28.72 17.49 46.79
C LYS A 81 28.34 18.89 47.25
N GLN A 82 27.25 19.01 48.00
CA GLN A 82 26.81 20.28 48.60
C GLN A 82 27.88 20.87 49.52
N LYS A 83 28.43 20.10 50.45
CA LYS A 83 29.45 20.61 51.39
C LYS A 83 30.81 20.88 50.75
N SER A 84 31.19 20.11 49.74
CA SER A 84 32.41 20.37 48.97
C SER A 84 32.36 21.71 48.25
N GLN A 85 31.16 22.18 47.87
CA GLN A 85 30.95 23.49 47.28
C GLN A 85 31.18 24.59 48.32
N CYS A 86 30.57 24.47 49.50
CA CYS A 86 30.80 25.41 50.62
C CYS A 86 32.29 25.55 50.96
N ILE A 87 33.05 24.45 50.92
CA ILE A 87 34.50 24.46 51.18
C ILE A 87 35.27 25.12 50.03
N LYS A 88 34.87 24.92 48.78
CA LYS A 88 35.46 25.64 47.64
C LYS A 88 35.23 27.13 47.75
N ASP A 89 34.06 27.54 48.21
CA ASP A 89 33.69 28.95 48.39
C ASP A 89 34.56 29.57 49.50
N VAL A 90 34.69 28.93 50.66
CA VAL A 90 35.63 29.35 51.73
C VAL A 90 37.08 29.42 51.22
N LEU A 91 37.56 28.38 50.53
CA LEU A 91 38.94 28.33 50.00
C LEU A 91 39.20 29.40 48.93
N LYS A 92 38.18 29.77 48.14
CA LYS A 92 38.25 30.87 47.16
C LYS A 92 38.46 32.20 47.86
N TYR A 93 37.85 32.40 49.02
CA TYR A 93 37.97 33.64 49.79
C TYR A 93 39.27 33.76 50.60
N LEU A 94 39.95 32.64 50.90
CA LEU A 94 41.26 32.64 51.53
C LEU A 94 42.42 33.07 50.60
N ASP A 95 42.16 33.27 49.30
CA ASP A 95 43.16 33.63 48.28
C ASP A 95 44.38 32.68 48.25
N ILE A 96 44.19 31.44 48.71
CA ILE A 96 45.20 30.38 48.69
C ILE A 96 45.33 29.89 47.25
N LYS A 97 46.54 30.01 46.67
CA LYS A 97 46.83 29.53 45.31
C LYS A 97 46.33 28.08 45.14
N THR A 98 45.80 27.82 43.95
CA THR A 98 45.34 26.56 43.33
C THR A 98 45.87 25.19 43.88
N PRO A 99 47.13 25.01 44.32
CA PRO A 99 47.61 23.74 44.90
C PRO A 99 46.83 23.18 46.11
N VAL A 100 46.36 23.99 47.07
CA VAL A 100 45.68 23.46 48.28
C VAL A 100 44.24 23.01 47.99
N GLN A 101 43.52 23.76 47.15
CA GLN A 101 42.22 23.34 46.61
C GLN A 101 42.33 22.01 45.86
N ASN A 102 43.37 21.83 45.05
CA ASN A 102 43.62 20.57 44.35
C ASN A 102 44.02 19.45 45.31
N TYR A 103 44.78 19.72 46.36
CA TYR A 103 45.21 18.73 47.35
C TYR A 103 44.02 18.16 48.15
N ILE A 104 43.15 19.04 48.67
CA ILE A 104 41.94 18.65 49.42
C ILE A 104 40.98 17.90 48.47
N THR A 105 40.70 18.43 47.28
CA THR A 105 39.84 17.76 46.29
C THR A 105 40.39 16.38 45.89
N ASN A 106 41.72 16.23 45.77
CA ASN A 106 42.36 14.97 45.41
C ASN A 106 42.34 13.94 46.56
N ILE A 107 42.55 14.34 47.82
CA ILE A 107 42.41 13.44 48.97
C ILE A 107 40.98 12.92 49.08
N LEU A 108 40.00 13.80 48.86
CA LEU A 108 38.58 13.46 48.94
C LEU A 108 38.13 12.56 47.81
N LEU A 109 38.55 12.86 46.58
CA LEU A 109 38.37 11.95 45.44
C LEU A 109 39.05 10.61 45.71
N LYS A 110 40.22 10.57 46.36
CA LYS A 110 40.95 9.33 46.66
C LYS A 110 40.25 8.45 47.70
N LEU A 111 39.64 9.05 48.73
CA LEU A 111 38.87 8.32 49.75
C LEU A 111 37.55 7.75 49.19
N ILE A 112 36.82 8.56 48.42
CA ILE A 112 35.59 8.10 47.75
C ILE A 112 35.91 7.08 46.64
N LYS A 113 37.03 7.25 45.91
CA LYS A 113 37.51 6.29 44.91
C LYS A 113 37.77 4.92 45.51
N LEU A 114 38.53 4.84 46.61
CA LEU A 114 38.86 3.57 47.26
C LEU A 114 37.60 2.82 47.72
N GLU A 115 36.61 3.55 48.23
CA GLU A 115 35.39 2.98 48.78
C GLU A 115 34.42 2.50 47.68
N VAL A 116 34.18 3.34 46.66
CA VAL A 116 33.27 2.99 45.56
C VAL A 116 33.92 1.97 44.62
N GLU A 117 35.25 1.98 44.45
CA GLU A 117 35.97 0.95 43.67
C GLU A 117 35.83 -0.44 44.29
N ASN A 118 35.87 -0.56 45.62
CA ASN A 118 35.74 -1.85 46.32
C ASN A 118 34.36 -2.50 46.14
N ARG A 119 33.30 -1.72 45.92
CA ARG A 119 31.93 -2.20 45.67
C ARG A 119 31.38 -1.87 44.27
N LEU A 120 32.25 -1.45 43.34
CA LEU A 120 31.91 -0.99 41.98
C LEU A 120 31.04 -2.00 41.23
N GLN A 121 31.29 -3.29 41.43
CA GLN A 121 30.55 -4.36 40.79
C GLN A 121 29.06 -4.38 41.19
N MET A 122 28.76 -4.10 42.46
CA MET A 122 27.42 -4.09 43.02
C MET A 122 26.67 -2.80 42.69
N VAL A 123 27.35 -1.65 42.83
CA VAL A 123 26.83 -0.33 42.42
C VAL A 123 26.43 -0.36 40.95
N THR A 124 27.26 -0.94 40.08
CA THR A 124 26.95 -1.15 38.65
C THR A 124 25.69 -1.99 38.45
N LEU A 125 25.53 -3.10 39.18
CA LEU A 125 24.37 -4.00 39.02
C LEU A 125 23.06 -3.39 39.53
N LEU A 126 23.10 -2.64 40.63
CA LEU A 126 21.93 -1.96 41.19
C LEU A 126 21.51 -0.76 40.34
N GLU A 127 22.46 0.00 39.81
CA GLU A 127 22.16 1.06 38.83
C GLU A 127 21.53 0.49 37.57
N ILE A 128 22.04 -0.63 37.03
CA ILE A 128 21.43 -1.31 35.88
C ILE A 128 20.01 -1.78 36.22
N LYS A 129 19.76 -2.30 37.42
CA LYS A 129 18.40 -2.70 37.86
C LYS A 129 17.45 -1.52 37.99
N ARG A 130 17.86 -0.39 38.59
CA ARG A 130 17.05 0.83 38.68
C ARG A 130 16.82 1.47 37.31
N TYR A 131 17.84 1.48 36.46
CA TYR A 131 17.74 1.90 35.05
C TYR A 131 16.65 1.10 34.32
N ARG A 132 16.65 -0.22 34.49
CA ARG A 132 15.61 -1.11 33.93
C ARG A 132 14.22 -0.81 34.51
N GLN A 133 14.11 -0.60 35.83
CA GLN A 133 12.84 -0.24 36.45
C GLN A 133 12.27 1.06 35.89
N VAL A 134 13.12 2.07 35.64
CA VAL A 134 12.73 3.34 35.03
C VAL A 134 12.29 3.17 33.58
N ILE A 135 12.96 2.33 32.79
CA ILE A 135 12.50 2.01 31.41
C ILE A 135 11.15 1.30 31.43
N VAL A 136 10.94 0.36 32.36
CA VAL A 136 9.68 -0.39 32.52
C VAL A 136 8.53 0.51 33.00
N THR A 137 8.79 1.48 33.88
CA THR A 137 7.76 2.47 34.26
C THR A 137 7.49 3.46 33.13
N LEU A 138 8.50 3.84 32.35
CA LEU A 138 8.34 4.68 31.14
C LEU A 138 7.52 3.99 30.05
N SER A 139 7.62 2.66 29.88
CA SER A 139 6.73 1.91 28.98
C SER A 139 5.27 1.86 29.44
N ASN A 140 5.01 2.15 30.73
CA ASN A 140 3.68 2.04 31.36
C ASN A 140 2.98 3.41 31.62
N GLN A 141 3.43 4.49 30.98
CA GLN A 141 2.78 5.83 30.98
C GLN A 141 2.67 6.56 32.35
N GLN A 142 3.52 6.27 33.33
CA GLN A 142 3.58 7.09 34.56
C GLN A 142 4.64 8.20 34.47
N ALA A 143 4.29 9.35 35.03
CA ALA A 143 5.04 10.59 35.00
C ALA A 143 6.47 10.43 35.53
N ILE A 144 7.36 11.20 34.90
CA ILE A 144 8.82 11.15 35.05
C ILE A 144 9.20 11.70 36.43
N GLU A 145 9.70 10.83 37.31
CA GLU A 145 10.79 11.25 38.18
C GLU A 145 12.10 10.98 37.42
N ASP A 146 12.97 12.00 37.32
CA ASP A 146 14.30 11.83 36.74
C ASP A 146 14.97 10.63 37.43
N PRO A 147 15.52 9.65 36.67
CA PRO A 147 16.28 8.57 37.30
C PRO A 147 17.35 9.21 38.20
N PRO A 148 17.63 8.65 39.39
CA PRO A 148 18.62 9.20 40.31
C PRO A 148 20.03 9.00 39.73
N LEU A 149 20.38 9.84 38.76
CA LEU A 149 21.65 9.88 38.02
C LEU A 149 22.76 10.57 38.82
N GLN A 150 22.51 10.84 40.10
CA GLN A 150 23.43 11.53 40.99
C GLN A 150 24.73 10.73 41.21
N LEU A 151 24.65 9.40 41.07
CA LEU A 151 25.81 8.49 41.11
C LEU A 151 26.56 8.40 39.77
N LEU A 152 25.93 8.68 38.62
CA LEU A 152 26.62 8.68 37.34
C LEU A 152 27.75 9.73 37.31
N ASP A 153 27.49 10.92 37.88
CA ASP A 153 28.49 11.96 38.11
C ASP A 153 29.70 11.43 38.91
N LEU A 154 29.46 10.61 39.93
CA LEU A 154 30.49 10.00 40.75
C LEU A 154 31.25 8.92 39.97
N LEU A 155 30.52 8.05 39.26
CA LEU A 155 31.09 6.95 38.49
C LEU A 155 32.00 7.46 37.37
N ILE A 156 31.64 8.56 36.70
CA ILE A 156 32.48 9.21 35.67
C ILE A 156 33.82 9.67 36.25
N LEU A 157 33.88 10.03 37.54
CA LEU A 157 35.09 10.47 38.22
C LEU A 157 36.00 9.31 38.67
N LEU A 158 35.52 8.05 38.56
CA LEU A 158 36.28 6.86 38.94
C LEU A 158 37.20 6.37 37.81
N PRO A 159 38.42 5.91 38.13
CA PRO A 159 39.36 5.31 37.16
C PRO A 159 38.78 4.13 36.36
N ASN A 160 37.88 3.37 36.99
CA ASN A 160 37.29 2.15 36.43
C ASN A 160 35.94 2.36 35.71
N TYR A 161 35.57 3.61 35.40
CA TYR A 161 34.34 3.94 34.67
C TYR A 161 34.15 3.14 33.37
N GLN A 162 35.24 2.82 32.67
CA GLN A 162 35.21 1.97 31.46
C GLN A 162 34.69 0.54 31.73
N GLN A 163 34.89 0.00 32.94
CA GLN A 163 34.36 -1.31 33.32
C GLN A 163 32.84 -1.26 33.53
N PHE A 164 32.35 -0.14 34.07
CA PHE A 164 30.93 0.14 34.19
C PHE A 164 30.28 0.25 32.79
N GLU A 165 30.86 1.05 31.89
CA GLU A 165 30.36 1.21 30.52
C GLU A 165 30.24 -0.13 29.78
N ARG A 166 31.27 -0.98 29.89
CA ARG A 166 31.26 -2.31 29.28
C ARG A 166 30.14 -3.20 29.83
N ARG A 167 29.98 -3.26 31.15
CA ARG A 167 28.95 -4.09 31.79
C ARG A 167 27.55 -3.58 31.51
N PHE A 168 27.36 -2.26 31.52
CA PHE A 168 26.12 -1.62 31.15
C PHE A 168 25.73 -1.99 29.72
N TYR A 169 26.67 -1.89 28.78
CA TYR A 169 26.46 -2.26 27.38
C TYR A 169 26.07 -3.74 27.20
N GLU A 170 26.81 -4.66 27.83
CA GLU A 170 26.52 -6.11 27.78
C GLU A 170 25.12 -6.43 28.36
N GLN A 171 24.74 -5.80 29.46
CA GLN A 171 23.42 -5.98 30.08
C GLN A 171 22.28 -5.35 29.28
N SER A 172 22.52 -4.23 28.61
CA SER A 172 21.54 -3.63 27.68
C SER A 172 21.34 -4.53 26.46
N GLN A 173 22.40 -5.15 25.91
CA GLN A 173 22.25 -6.11 24.81
C GLN A 173 21.36 -7.31 25.18
N ILE A 174 21.56 -7.87 26.38
CA ILE A 174 20.77 -9.03 26.85
C ILE A 174 19.31 -8.62 27.02
N TYR A 175 19.06 -7.50 27.70
CA TYR A 175 17.71 -6.98 27.92
C TYR A 175 16.96 -6.77 26.60
N TYR A 176 17.60 -6.14 25.62
CA TYR A 176 17.00 -5.96 24.32
C TYR A 176 16.69 -7.29 23.64
N LYS A 177 17.62 -8.26 23.66
CA LYS A 177 17.35 -9.58 23.06
C LYS A 177 16.17 -10.31 23.72
N GLU A 178 16.01 -10.21 25.04
CA GLU A 178 14.90 -10.83 25.77
C GLU A 178 13.57 -10.11 25.50
N PHE A 179 13.55 -8.78 25.54
CA PHE A 179 12.35 -7.97 25.27
C PHE A 179 11.78 -8.21 23.86
N ILE A 180 12.67 -8.46 22.90
CA ILE A 180 12.33 -8.74 21.49
C ILE A 180 11.55 -10.05 21.31
N LEU A 181 11.74 -11.03 22.20
CA LEU A 181 11.12 -12.36 22.07
C LEU A 181 9.71 -12.45 22.66
N ASP A 182 9.37 -11.56 23.60
CA ASP A 182 8.13 -11.65 24.40
C ASP A 182 6.99 -10.72 23.94
N THR A 183 7.19 -9.88 22.91
CA THR A 183 6.19 -8.87 22.49
C THR A 183 5.57 -9.12 21.12
N ASN A 184 4.25 -8.90 21.00
CA ASN A 184 3.54 -8.94 19.72
C ASN A 184 4.11 -7.89 18.73
N PRO A 185 4.24 -8.20 17.43
CA PRO A 185 4.85 -7.29 16.43
C PRO A 185 4.20 -5.91 16.31
N SER A 186 2.89 -5.82 16.55
CA SER A 186 2.13 -4.57 16.48
C SER A 186 2.36 -3.65 17.68
N GLN A 187 2.60 -4.22 18.86
CA GLN A 187 2.90 -3.48 20.10
C GLN A 187 4.40 -3.23 20.25
N SER A 188 5.24 -4.09 19.68
CA SER A 188 6.69 -4.03 19.81
C SER A 188 7.26 -2.71 19.25
N VAL A 189 6.69 -2.15 18.18
CA VAL A 189 7.22 -0.91 17.57
C VAL A 189 6.78 0.37 18.29
N GLN A 190 5.57 0.40 18.83
CA GLN A 190 5.16 1.51 19.70
C GLN A 190 6.04 1.55 20.96
N ILE A 191 6.24 0.40 21.59
CA ILE A 191 7.07 0.29 22.79
C ILE A 191 8.55 0.52 22.46
N ALA A 192 9.06 0.00 21.33
CA ALA A 192 10.44 0.24 20.89
C ALA A 192 10.71 1.73 20.63
N ASN A 193 9.76 2.48 20.07
CA ASN A 193 9.91 3.93 19.88
C ASN A 193 9.95 4.67 21.23
N ILE A 194 9.09 4.30 22.18
CA ILE A 194 9.10 4.87 23.54
C ILE A 194 10.44 4.58 24.24
N ILE A 195 10.90 3.33 24.18
CA ILE A 195 12.19 2.91 24.73
C ILE A 195 13.34 3.67 24.07
N PHE A 196 13.34 3.77 22.74
CA PHE A 196 14.37 4.50 22.00
C PHE A 196 14.43 5.98 22.39
N GLN A 197 13.28 6.65 22.54
CA GLN A 197 13.23 8.06 22.96
C GLN A 197 13.71 8.24 24.42
N ALA A 198 13.34 7.31 25.31
CA ALA A 198 13.81 7.30 26.69
C ALA A 198 15.33 7.09 26.76
N GLU A 199 15.86 6.08 26.07
CA GLU A 199 17.30 5.79 25.99
C GLU A 199 18.07 6.96 25.38
N LYS A 200 17.55 7.60 24.31
CA LYS A 200 18.19 8.76 23.68
C LYS A 200 18.34 9.92 24.66
N LYS A 201 17.29 10.22 25.45
CA LYS A 201 17.32 11.24 26.52
C LYS A 201 18.29 10.90 27.66
N LEU A 202 18.49 9.62 27.94
CA LEU A 202 19.42 9.17 28.99
C LEU A 202 20.86 9.13 28.47
N SER A 203 21.06 8.71 27.22
CA SER A 203 22.35 8.62 26.54
C SER A 203 23.08 9.98 26.51
N SER A 204 22.35 11.10 26.48
CA SER A 204 22.93 12.45 26.50
C SER A 204 23.59 12.84 27.83
N LYS A 205 23.46 12.01 28.87
CA LYS A 205 24.11 12.22 30.17
C LYS A 205 25.43 11.44 30.32
N PHE A 206 25.76 10.55 29.38
CA PHE A 206 27.03 9.80 29.35
C PHE A 206 28.10 10.54 28.52
N GLN A 207 29.36 10.09 28.61
CA GLN A 207 30.43 10.60 27.74
C GLN A 207 30.11 10.37 26.26
N ASN A 208 30.48 11.33 25.41
CA ASN A 208 30.13 11.35 23.98
C ASN A 208 30.46 10.04 23.23
N GLU A 209 31.57 9.37 23.56
CA GLU A 209 31.99 8.14 22.87
C GLU A 209 31.10 6.94 23.20
N PHE A 210 30.71 6.79 24.47
CA PHE A 210 29.80 5.73 24.91
C PHE A 210 28.37 5.97 24.44
N GLN A 211 27.93 7.23 24.46
CA GLN A 211 26.65 7.66 23.90
C GLN A 211 26.51 7.22 22.44
N LEU A 212 27.55 7.42 21.61
CA LEU A 212 27.54 6.99 20.21
C LEU A 212 27.41 5.48 20.07
N ARG A 213 28.19 4.70 20.82
CA ARG A 213 28.15 3.22 20.78
C ARG A 213 26.81 2.65 21.22
N LEU A 214 26.18 3.25 22.22
CA LEU A 214 24.88 2.81 22.74
C LEU A 214 23.75 3.12 21.75
N ASN A 215 23.80 4.32 21.14
CA ASN A 215 22.91 4.69 20.05
C ASN A 215 23.06 3.77 18.82
N GLU A 216 24.28 3.32 18.49
CA GLU A 216 24.50 2.36 17.41
C GLU A 216 23.94 0.97 17.72
N LEU A 217 24.11 0.48 18.96
CA LEU A 217 23.55 -0.80 19.41
C LEU A 217 22.02 -0.79 19.32
N LEU A 218 21.38 0.26 19.81
CA LEU A 218 19.93 0.44 19.71
C LEU A 218 19.45 0.40 18.27
N LYS A 219 20.14 1.13 17.38
CA LYS A 219 19.86 1.15 15.95
C LYS A 219 19.96 -0.25 15.34
N GLN A 220 21.00 -1.01 15.65
CA GLN A 220 21.24 -2.33 15.06
C GLN A 220 20.23 -3.39 15.53
N LEU A 221 19.91 -3.43 16.82
CA LEU A 221 18.98 -4.43 17.36
C LEU A 221 17.56 -4.23 16.82
N ILE A 222 17.11 -2.98 16.71
CA ILE A 222 15.75 -2.69 16.27
C ILE A 222 15.63 -2.73 14.75
N PHE A 223 16.68 -2.34 14.00
CA PHE A 223 16.74 -2.57 12.55
C PHE A 223 16.59 -4.04 12.17
N ASN A 224 17.12 -4.95 12.99
CA ASN A 224 16.98 -6.39 12.77
C ASN A 224 15.55 -6.89 13.05
N GLN A 225 14.79 -6.25 13.93
CA GLN A 225 13.37 -6.56 14.15
C GLN A 225 12.48 -6.10 13.00
N VAL A 226 12.71 -4.90 12.46
CA VAL A 226 11.94 -4.36 11.32
C VAL A 226 12.14 -5.23 10.06
N ASN A 227 13.25 -5.97 9.95
CA ASN A 227 13.52 -6.88 8.83
C ASN A 227 12.66 -8.17 8.85
N MET A 228 11.98 -8.51 9.96
CA MET A 228 11.20 -9.74 10.06
C MET A 228 9.75 -9.46 9.67
N THR A 229 9.41 -9.78 8.40
CA THR A 229 8.15 -10.40 7.93
C THR A 229 6.77 -9.82 8.28
N ASP A 230 6.63 -8.90 9.22
CA ASP A 230 5.35 -8.62 9.88
C ASP A 230 4.62 -7.40 9.29
N LEU A 231 5.20 -6.68 8.34
CA LEU A 231 4.48 -5.67 7.54
C LEU A 231 3.32 -6.29 6.75
N ASP A 232 3.41 -7.58 6.37
CA ASP A 232 2.28 -8.30 5.76
C ASP A 232 1.14 -8.56 6.77
N SER A 233 1.43 -8.58 8.08
CA SER A 233 0.47 -8.79 9.18
C SER A 233 -0.05 -7.50 9.82
N LEU A 234 0.69 -6.40 9.63
CA LEU A 234 0.30 -5.06 10.04
C LEU A 234 -0.76 -4.57 9.07
N TYR A 235 -2.01 -4.92 9.36
CA TYR A 235 -3.18 -4.20 8.87
C TYR A 235 -2.86 -2.70 8.87
N PHE A 236 -3.14 -2.01 7.76
CA PHE A 236 -2.95 -0.58 7.47
C PHE A 236 -3.58 0.36 8.55
N ASN A 237 -3.15 0.24 9.80
CA ASN A 237 -3.47 1.16 10.87
C ASN A 237 -2.50 2.32 10.72
N THR A 238 -3.06 3.45 10.31
CA THR A 238 -2.34 4.70 10.08
C THR A 238 -1.48 5.09 11.28
N GLU A 239 -1.95 4.89 12.50
CA GLU A 239 -1.18 5.22 13.71
C GLU A 239 0.09 4.35 13.86
N ILE A 240 -0.03 3.05 13.64
CA ILE A 240 1.11 2.13 13.75
C ILE A 240 2.13 2.44 12.65
N MET A 241 1.66 2.66 11.43
CA MET A 241 2.50 3.03 10.30
C MET A 241 3.26 4.34 10.52
N LEU A 242 2.65 5.33 11.16
CA LEU A 242 3.33 6.58 11.51
C LEU A 242 4.44 6.38 12.54
N HIS A 243 4.21 5.52 13.54
CA HIS A 243 5.27 5.15 14.48
C HIS A 243 6.42 4.46 13.75
N TYR A 244 6.15 3.52 12.84
CA TYR A 244 7.16 2.87 12.00
C TYR A 244 7.94 3.87 11.14
N VAL A 245 7.25 4.83 10.53
CA VAL A 245 7.86 5.85 9.67
C VAL A 245 8.80 6.77 10.46
N ARG A 246 8.31 7.34 11.57
CA ARG A 246 9.12 8.22 12.43
C ARG A 246 10.35 7.48 12.94
N PHE A 247 10.15 6.23 13.32
CA PHE A 247 11.19 5.37 13.83
C PHE A 247 12.23 4.97 12.75
N ALA A 248 11.78 4.65 11.54
CA ALA A 248 12.66 4.33 10.41
C ALA A 248 13.50 5.53 9.95
N GLN A 249 13.02 6.76 10.15
CA GLN A 249 13.78 7.98 9.89
C GLN A 249 14.95 8.15 10.85
N GLU A 250 14.77 7.86 12.14
CA GLU A 250 15.84 8.00 13.13
C GLU A 250 16.97 6.95 12.95
N ILE A 251 16.69 5.84 12.26
CA ILE A 251 17.63 4.73 12.04
C ILE A 251 18.17 4.68 10.59
N ASN A 252 17.83 5.65 9.73
CA ASN A 252 18.16 5.62 8.30
C ASN A 252 17.64 4.35 7.57
N ALA A 253 16.57 3.74 8.08
CA ALA A 253 15.96 2.51 7.55
C ALA A 253 14.82 2.79 6.55
N LEU A 254 14.56 4.06 6.25
CA LEU A 254 13.45 4.50 5.40
C LEU A 254 13.40 3.80 4.02
N PRO A 255 14.52 3.60 3.28
CA PRO A 255 14.46 2.93 1.97
C PRO A 255 13.95 1.48 2.03
N LYS A 256 14.27 0.76 3.12
CA LYS A 256 13.79 -0.62 3.32
C LYS A 256 12.32 -0.67 3.70
N LEU A 257 11.85 0.27 4.53
CA LEU A 257 10.44 0.40 4.85
C LEU A 257 9.63 0.70 3.59
N LEU A 258 10.11 1.62 2.75
CA LEU A 258 9.45 1.98 1.48
C LEU A 258 9.40 0.80 0.49
N SER A 259 10.45 -0.02 0.40
CA SER A 259 10.42 -1.20 -0.47
C SER A 259 9.45 -2.28 0.01
N ALA A 260 9.36 -2.49 1.33
CA ALA A 260 8.39 -3.39 1.92
C ALA A 260 6.95 -2.88 1.75
N LEU A 261 6.70 -1.58 1.94
CA LEU A 261 5.41 -0.95 1.67
C LEU A 261 4.98 -1.08 0.22
N ARG A 262 5.89 -0.80 -0.73
CA ARG A 262 5.64 -1.00 -2.16
C ARG A 262 5.20 -2.43 -2.47
N LYS A 263 5.86 -3.43 -1.88
CA LYS A 263 5.50 -4.84 -2.07
C LYS A 263 4.13 -5.19 -1.47
N HIS A 264 3.80 -4.63 -0.31
CA HIS A 264 2.51 -4.84 0.34
C HIS A 264 1.36 -4.21 -0.46
N ILE A 265 1.50 -2.95 -0.85
CA ILE A 265 0.52 -2.22 -1.67
C ILE A 265 0.28 -2.96 -3.00
N TYR A 266 1.36 -3.43 -3.64
CA TYR A 266 1.24 -4.23 -4.85
C TYR A 266 0.39 -5.50 -4.63
N LYS A 267 0.63 -6.26 -3.55
CA LYS A 267 -0.18 -7.45 -3.21
C LYS A 267 -1.64 -7.09 -2.91
N GLU A 268 -1.86 -6.00 -2.20
CA GLU A 268 -3.20 -5.55 -1.82
C GLU A 268 -4.02 -5.13 -3.05
N VAL A 269 -3.41 -4.40 -3.99
CA VAL A 269 -4.05 -4.06 -5.28
C VAL A 269 -4.46 -5.32 -6.04
N ILE A 270 -3.60 -6.34 -6.10
CA ILE A 270 -3.94 -7.62 -6.74
C ILE A 270 -5.15 -8.28 -6.05
N CYS A 271 -5.18 -8.30 -4.72
CA CYS A 271 -6.30 -8.87 -3.96
C CYS A 271 -7.60 -8.08 -4.20
N ILE A 272 -7.53 -6.75 -4.23
CA ILE A 272 -8.66 -5.87 -4.54
C ILE A 272 -9.21 -6.19 -5.93
N LEU A 273 -8.34 -6.37 -6.93
CA LEU A 273 -8.75 -6.68 -8.30
C LEU A 273 -9.36 -8.07 -8.46
N GLN A 274 -9.24 -8.97 -7.49
CA GLN A 274 -9.94 -10.26 -7.50
C GLN A 274 -11.41 -10.18 -7.05
N GLN A 275 -11.81 -9.06 -6.45
CA GLN A 275 -13.16 -8.86 -5.94
C GLN A 275 -14.16 -8.48 -7.05
N GLN A 276 -15.44 -8.36 -6.69
CA GLN A 276 -16.47 -7.82 -7.58
C GLN A 276 -16.12 -6.38 -8.00
N PRO A 277 -16.51 -5.94 -9.22
CA PRO A 277 -16.05 -4.65 -9.75
C PRO A 277 -16.35 -3.45 -8.85
N THR A 278 -17.54 -3.40 -8.26
CA THR A 278 -17.97 -2.30 -7.38
C THR A 278 -17.15 -2.25 -6.09
N SER A 279 -16.98 -3.39 -5.41
CA SER A 279 -16.15 -3.48 -4.20
C SER A 279 -14.68 -3.21 -4.49
N ALA A 280 -14.19 -3.66 -5.64
CA ALA A 280 -12.80 -3.46 -6.04
C ALA A 280 -12.47 -1.97 -6.17
N ILE A 281 -13.29 -1.19 -6.89
CA ILE A 281 -13.05 0.25 -7.07
C ILE A 281 -13.22 1.03 -5.76
N GLU A 282 -14.16 0.64 -4.89
CA GLU A 282 -14.32 1.28 -3.58
C GLU A 282 -13.12 1.03 -2.66
N ASN A 283 -12.62 -0.21 -2.63
CA ASN A 283 -11.43 -0.56 -1.85
C ASN A 283 -10.17 0.11 -2.42
N MET A 284 -10.08 0.26 -3.75
CA MET A 284 -9.00 1.02 -4.39
C MET A 284 -8.98 2.49 -3.94
N LEU A 285 -10.16 3.11 -3.82
CA LEU A 285 -10.29 4.50 -3.34
C LEU A 285 -9.93 4.62 -1.85
N ASN A 286 -10.29 3.63 -1.04
CA ASN A 286 -9.91 3.58 0.37
C ASN A 286 -8.39 3.43 0.52
N LEU A 287 -7.76 2.56 -0.27
CA LEU A 287 -6.31 2.41 -0.32
C LEU A 287 -5.62 3.72 -0.71
N GLU A 288 -6.11 4.42 -1.74
CA GLU A 288 -5.56 5.72 -2.14
C GLU A 288 -5.65 6.74 -1.01
N LYS A 289 -6.78 6.82 -0.30
CA LYS A 289 -6.96 7.73 0.85
C LYS A 289 -6.01 7.39 2.00
N THR A 290 -5.89 6.11 2.35
CA THR A 290 -4.98 5.68 3.42
C THR A 290 -3.53 6.04 3.07
N CYS A 291 -3.11 5.78 1.83
CA CYS A 291 -1.80 6.20 1.34
C CYS A 291 -1.63 7.72 1.41
N GLN A 292 -2.62 8.52 0.96
CA GLN A 292 -2.61 9.99 1.06
C GLN A 292 -2.41 10.49 2.49
N THR A 293 -3.17 9.95 3.46
CA THR A 293 -3.02 10.34 4.88
C THR A 293 -1.63 10.02 5.44
N LEU A 294 -1.02 8.91 5.01
CA LEU A 294 0.35 8.56 5.40
C LEU A 294 1.38 9.52 4.80
N PHE A 295 1.15 10.02 3.58
CA PHE A 295 2.07 10.96 2.91
C PHE A 295 2.05 12.35 3.53
N GLU A 296 0.89 12.88 3.90
CA GLU A 296 0.77 14.20 4.53
C GLU A 296 1.57 14.28 5.85
N GLN A 297 1.82 13.13 6.47
CA GLN A 297 2.47 13.03 7.78
C GLN A 297 3.96 12.63 7.69
N LEU A 298 4.50 12.48 6.49
CA LEU A 298 5.91 12.11 6.20
C LEU A 298 6.78 13.37 5.95
N PRO A 299 7.85 13.63 6.73
CA PRO A 299 8.66 14.87 6.64
C PRO A 299 9.55 15.06 5.38
N MET A 300 9.36 14.29 4.30
CA MET A 300 10.07 14.50 3.02
C MET A 300 9.09 14.30 1.85
N GLU A 301 8.48 15.40 1.40
CA GLU A 301 7.19 15.44 0.69
C GLU A 301 7.21 14.89 -0.76
N HIS A 302 8.34 14.79 -1.46
CA HIS A 302 8.34 14.56 -2.92
C HIS A 302 8.93 13.23 -3.40
N THR A 303 9.93 12.65 -2.75
CA THR A 303 10.57 11.40 -3.22
C THR A 303 9.88 10.14 -2.71
N ASN A 304 9.14 10.21 -1.59
CA ASN A 304 8.45 9.05 -1.01
C ASN A 304 7.03 8.87 -1.55
N ALA A 305 6.36 9.98 -1.89
CA ALA A 305 5.04 10.00 -2.53
C ALA A 305 5.04 9.28 -3.88
N THR A 306 6.06 9.54 -4.69
CA THR A 306 6.23 8.92 -6.01
C THR A 306 6.46 7.42 -5.95
N ILE A 307 7.18 6.91 -4.95
CA ILE A 307 7.51 5.47 -4.85
C ILE A 307 6.25 4.62 -4.66
N ILE A 308 5.30 5.09 -3.87
CA ILE A 308 4.07 4.36 -3.59
C ILE A 308 3.00 4.62 -4.67
N THR A 309 2.93 5.82 -5.27
CA THR A 309 2.09 6.00 -6.48
C THR A 309 2.57 5.13 -7.62
N HIS A 310 3.89 5.00 -7.82
CA HIS A 310 4.47 4.06 -8.77
C HIS A 310 4.17 2.61 -8.38
N ALA A 311 4.12 2.25 -7.09
CA ALA A 311 3.70 0.90 -6.67
C ALA A 311 2.27 0.57 -7.12
N ILE A 312 1.35 1.53 -6.99
CA ILE A 312 -0.02 1.39 -7.47
C ILE A 312 -0.05 1.30 -9.00
N GLU A 313 0.67 2.19 -9.70
CA GLU A 313 0.78 2.18 -11.16
C GLU A 313 1.33 0.84 -11.66
N ASP A 314 2.41 0.33 -11.09
CA ASP A 314 3.02 -0.94 -11.48
C ASP A 314 2.01 -2.10 -11.32
N ALA A 315 1.34 -2.19 -10.16
CA ALA A 315 0.35 -3.24 -9.89
C ALA A 315 -0.87 -3.17 -10.82
N VAL A 316 -1.35 -1.95 -11.09
CA VAL A 316 -2.45 -1.69 -12.00
C VAL A 316 -2.07 -2.04 -13.43
N ASN A 317 -0.88 -1.63 -13.89
CA ASN A 317 -0.48 -1.79 -15.28
C ASN A 317 -0.06 -3.22 -15.62
N GLU A 318 0.41 -4.02 -14.66
CA GLU A 318 0.54 -5.48 -14.88
C GLU A 318 -0.81 -6.19 -15.05
N ASN A 319 -1.88 -5.62 -14.47
CA ASN A 319 -3.25 -6.14 -14.56
C ASN A 319 -4.17 -5.17 -15.33
N TYR A 320 -3.62 -4.44 -16.31
CA TYR A 320 -4.27 -3.29 -16.95
C TYR A 320 -5.64 -3.64 -17.56
N GLU A 321 -5.81 -4.82 -18.15
CA GLU A 321 -7.08 -5.25 -18.75
C GLU A 321 -8.19 -5.41 -17.71
N LYS A 322 -7.86 -6.11 -16.60
CA LYS A 322 -8.83 -6.37 -15.53
C LYS A 322 -9.19 -5.08 -14.82
N TYR A 323 -8.21 -4.22 -14.54
CA TYR A 323 -8.44 -2.90 -13.97
C TYR A 323 -9.26 -2.01 -14.90
N SER A 324 -8.89 -1.94 -16.18
CA SER A 324 -9.60 -1.15 -17.21
C SER A 324 -11.05 -1.58 -17.34
N PHE A 325 -11.32 -2.88 -17.42
CA PHE A 325 -12.68 -3.40 -17.44
C PHE A 325 -13.44 -3.03 -16.17
N THR A 326 -12.83 -3.28 -15.00
CA THR A 326 -13.47 -3.07 -13.69
C THR A 326 -13.86 -1.62 -13.53
N LEU A 327 -12.94 -0.69 -13.81
CA LEU A 327 -13.18 0.74 -13.78
C LEU A 327 -14.27 1.17 -14.78
N ALA A 328 -14.17 0.73 -16.04
CA ALA A 328 -15.17 1.05 -17.07
C ALA A 328 -16.56 0.52 -16.71
N SER A 329 -16.64 -0.67 -16.10
CA SER A 329 -17.90 -1.28 -15.69
C SER A 329 -18.56 -0.54 -14.53
N VAL A 330 -17.80 -0.11 -13.51
CA VAL A 330 -18.34 0.63 -12.37
C VAL A 330 -18.81 2.02 -12.79
N ILE A 331 -18.01 2.69 -13.63
CA ILE A 331 -18.40 3.98 -14.21
C ILE A 331 -19.67 3.82 -15.08
N ASN A 332 -19.83 2.69 -15.76
CA ASN A 332 -21.04 2.41 -16.52
C ASN A 332 -22.27 2.15 -15.64
N LEU A 333 -22.10 1.42 -14.52
CA LEU A 333 -23.20 1.01 -13.64
C LEU A 333 -23.73 2.14 -12.75
N GLN A 334 -22.90 3.12 -12.43
CA GLN A 334 -23.27 4.23 -11.54
C GLN A 334 -23.31 5.53 -12.37
N ASN A 335 -24.40 6.31 -12.30
CA ASN A 335 -24.65 7.55 -13.09
C ASN A 335 -23.59 8.66 -12.90
N GLN A 336 -23.81 9.88 -13.42
CA GLN A 336 -22.95 11.09 -13.32
C GLN A 336 -22.13 11.26 -12.01
N HIS A 337 -22.67 10.87 -10.86
CA HIS A 337 -21.95 10.91 -9.58
C HIS A 337 -20.72 9.99 -9.50
N SER A 338 -20.71 8.88 -10.24
CA SER A 338 -19.61 7.92 -10.28
C SER A 338 -18.42 8.43 -11.07
N ILE A 339 -18.65 9.11 -12.21
CA ILE A 339 -17.57 9.69 -13.01
C ILE A 339 -16.82 10.71 -12.16
N LYS A 340 -17.55 11.62 -11.50
CA LYS A 340 -16.93 12.58 -10.57
C LYS A 340 -16.11 11.89 -9.48
N LYS A 341 -16.62 10.78 -8.93
CA LYS A 341 -15.97 10.03 -7.85
C LYS A 341 -14.75 9.25 -8.31
N TYR A 342 -14.76 8.62 -9.49
CA TYR A 342 -13.73 7.63 -9.88
C TYR A 342 -12.84 8.04 -11.05
N LYS A 343 -13.11 9.16 -11.75
CA LYS A 343 -12.31 9.58 -12.93
C LYS A 343 -10.83 9.77 -12.65
N HIS A 344 -10.45 10.16 -11.42
CA HIS A 344 -9.05 10.33 -11.06
C HIS A 344 -8.28 9.00 -11.01
N LEU A 345 -8.97 7.85 -10.83
CA LEU A 345 -8.35 6.52 -10.84
C LEU A 345 -7.84 6.12 -12.24
N ILE A 346 -8.28 6.81 -13.30
CA ILE A 346 -7.77 6.62 -14.68
C ILE A 346 -6.29 7.04 -14.78
N LYS A 347 -5.81 7.94 -13.89
CA LYS A 347 -4.41 8.42 -13.93
C LYS A 347 -3.38 7.31 -13.75
N TYR A 348 -3.76 6.20 -13.10
CA TYR A 348 -2.87 5.07 -12.81
C TYR A 348 -2.63 4.16 -14.03
N LEU A 349 -3.45 4.30 -15.08
CA LEU A 349 -3.27 3.59 -16.33
C LEU A 349 -2.24 4.30 -17.20
N THR A 350 -1.18 3.58 -17.57
CA THR A 350 -0.21 4.03 -18.59
C THR A 350 -0.85 4.00 -19.97
N ASP A 351 -1.48 2.87 -20.32
CA ASP A 351 -2.28 2.72 -21.52
C ASP A 351 -3.78 2.89 -21.21
N LYS A 352 -4.37 3.92 -21.83
CA LYS A 352 -5.77 4.27 -21.68
C LYS A 352 -6.66 3.66 -22.77
N GLU A 353 -6.08 3.07 -23.81
CA GLU A 353 -6.82 2.48 -24.93
C GLU A 353 -7.70 1.32 -24.46
N SER A 354 -7.17 0.47 -23.59
CA SER A 354 -7.92 -0.65 -23.02
C SER A 354 -9.17 -0.18 -22.28
N PHE A 355 -9.04 0.84 -21.41
CA PHE A 355 -10.18 1.46 -20.74
C PHE A 355 -11.17 2.08 -21.73
N GLN A 356 -10.67 2.85 -22.71
CA GLN A 356 -11.49 3.48 -23.73
C GLN A 356 -12.29 2.44 -24.53
N ASN A 357 -11.68 1.34 -24.94
CA ASN A 357 -12.33 0.26 -25.68
C ASN A 357 -13.47 -0.38 -24.89
N TYR A 358 -13.27 -0.68 -23.61
CA TYR A 358 -14.34 -1.19 -22.75
C TYR A 358 -15.44 -0.16 -22.52
N TYR A 359 -15.08 1.10 -22.28
CA TYR A 359 -16.06 2.17 -22.06
C TYR A 359 -16.90 2.46 -23.30
N VAL A 360 -16.32 2.50 -24.50
CA VAL A 360 -17.08 2.65 -25.77
C VAL A 360 -18.08 1.53 -25.96
N LYS A 361 -17.70 0.28 -25.66
CA LYS A 361 -18.63 -0.86 -25.75
C LYS A 361 -19.88 -0.63 -24.89
N PHE A 362 -19.71 -0.12 -23.67
CA PHE A 362 -20.82 0.23 -22.79
C PHE A 362 -21.62 1.45 -23.30
N LEU A 363 -20.92 2.50 -23.74
CA LEU A 363 -21.52 3.72 -24.28
C LEU A 363 -22.42 3.44 -25.49
N ILE A 364 -21.93 2.66 -26.47
CA ILE A 364 -22.71 2.27 -27.65
C ILE A 364 -23.95 1.48 -27.22
N LYS A 365 -23.82 0.52 -26.29
CA LYS A 365 -24.96 -0.25 -25.79
C LYS A 365 -26.02 0.64 -25.13
N ARG A 366 -25.63 1.71 -24.42
CA ARG A 366 -26.57 2.68 -23.83
C ARG A 366 -27.26 3.51 -24.90
N ILE A 367 -26.50 4.10 -25.82
CA ILE A 367 -27.03 4.98 -26.88
C ILE A 367 -27.96 4.22 -27.84
N LEU A 368 -27.65 2.97 -28.16
CA LEU A 368 -28.52 2.11 -28.99
C LEU A 368 -29.81 1.69 -28.27
N LYS A 369 -29.83 1.67 -26.93
CA LYS A 369 -31.06 1.46 -26.17
C LYS A 369 -31.91 2.72 -26.19
N GLU A 370 -31.38 3.83 -25.70
CA GLU A 370 -32.06 5.12 -25.64
C GLU A 370 -31.03 6.27 -25.74
N TYR A 371 -31.37 7.31 -26.52
CA TYR A 371 -30.54 8.52 -26.58
C TYR A 371 -30.73 9.34 -25.31
N ASN A 372 -29.66 9.49 -24.51
CA ASN A 372 -29.66 10.29 -23.30
C ASN A 372 -28.70 11.48 -23.44
N GLN A 373 -29.20 12.71 -23.28
CA GLN A 373 -28.37 13.93 -23.33
C GLN A 373 -27.27 13.92 -22.26
N ASN A 374 -27.51 13.25 -21.14
CA ASN A 374 -26.55 13.09 -20.04
C ASN A 374 -25.23 12.46 -20.51
N GLU A 375 -25.22 11.67 -21.60
CA GLU A 375 -24.01 11.03 -22.14
C GLU A 375 -22.97 12.03 -22.67
N LEU A 376 -23.42 13.18 -23.20
CA LEU A 376 -22.53 14.26 -23.63
C LEU A 376 -21.80 14.88 -22.44
N GLU A 377 -22.52 15.12 -21.34
CA GLU A 377 -21.96 15.65 -20.10
C GLU A 377 -20.95 14.67 -19.49
N LEU A 378 -21.28 13.37 -19.49
CA LEU A 378 -20.41 12.30 -18.99
C LEU A 378 -19.08 12.22 -19.78
N LEU A 379 -19.12 12.30 -21.12
CA LEU A 379 -17.91 12.30 -21.93
C LEU A 379 -17.05 13.56 -21.72
N ASN A 380 -17.68 14.73 -21.59
CA ASN A 380 -16.95 15.98 -21.31
C ASN A 380 -16.19 15.90 -19.98
N GLU A 381 -16.72 15.20 -18.97
CA GLU A 381 -16.00 14.99 -17.70
C GLU A 381 -14.80 14.04 -17.80
N LEU A 382 -14.79 13.13 -18.80
CA LEU A 382 -13.70 12.20 -19.06
C LEU A 382 -12.62 12.80 -19.99
N GLN A 383 -12.91 13.89 -20.68
CA GLN A 383 -12.00 14.58 -21.60
C GLN A 383 -10.58 14.83 -21.06
N PRO A 384 -10.37 15.31 -19.81
CA PRO A 384 -9.01 15.55 -19.31
C PRO A 384 -8.22 14.26 -19.03
N TYR A 385 -8.89 13.11 -18.96
CA TYR A 385 -8.27 11.84 -18.61
C TYR A 385 -8.06 10.91 -19.80
N CYS A 386 -8.74 11.11 -20.93
CA CYS A 386 -8.69 10.25 -22.12
C CYS A 386 -8.03 10.95 -23.33
N ASN A 387 -7.79 10.18 -24.40
CA ASN A 387 -7.19 10.70 -25.63
C ASN A 387 -8.15 11.68 -26.32
N SER A 388 -7.66 12.85 -26.73
CA SER A 388 -8.48 13.90 -27.34
C SER A 388 -9.15 13.45 -28.65
N GLU A 389 -8.44 12.66 -29.46
CA GLU A 389 -8.97 12.07 -30.69
C GLU A 389 -10.17 11.17 -30.39
N TRP A 390 -10.01 10.21 -29.47
CA TRP A 390 -11.09 9.31 -29.05
C TRP A 390 -12.32 10.05 -28.49
N ILE A 391 -12.10 11.11 -27.69
CA ILE A 391 -13.18 11.96 -27.18
C ILE A 391 -13.91 12.65 -28.33
N SER A 392 -13.17 13.25 -29.26
CA SER A 392 -13.76 13.97 -30.40
C SER A 392 -14.61 13.06 -31.26
N GLU A 393 -14.12 11.84 -31.53
CA GLU A 393 -14.85 10.83 -32.27
C GLU A 393 -16.10 10.39 -31.50
N SER A 394 -15.98 10.06 -30.22
CA SER A 394 -17.11 9.64 -29.37
C SER A 394 -18.21 10.71 -29.29
N LEU A 395 -17.83 11.99 -29.17
CA LEU A 395 -18.76 13.13 -29.21
C LEU A 395 -19.44 13.26 -30.59
N GLU A 396 -18.69 13.08 -31.68
CA GLU A 396 -19.24 13.06 -33.03
C GLU A 396 -20.24 11.91 -33.18
N PHE A 397 -19.95 10.73 -32.64
CA PHE A 397 -20.88 9.60 -32.63
C PHE A 397 -22.18 9.90 -31.89
N ILE A 398 -22.14 10.50 -30.69
CA ILE A 398 -23.37 10.86 -29.97
C ILE A 398 -24.20 11.85 -30.78
N LYS A 399 -23.55 12.84 -31.42
CA LYS A 399 -24.23 13.81 -32.28
C LYS A 399 -24.83 13.15 -33.51
N ASN A 400 -24.07 12.31 -34.21
CA ASN A 400 -24.48 11.55 -35.38
C ASN A 400 -25.59 10.56 -35.05
N SER A 401 -25.63 10.00 -33.84
CA SER A 401 -26.71 9.11 -33.39
C SER A 401 -28.05 9.84 -33.39
N LYS A 402 -28.11 11.06 -32.87
CA LYS A 402 -29.31 11.92 -32.94
C LYS A 402 -29.71 12.26 -34.37
N GLU A 403 -28.74 12.58 -35.22
CA GLU A 403 -28.99 12.85 -36.65
C GLU A 403 -29.49 11.58 -37.39
N SER A 404 -28.96 10.41 -37.05
CA SER A 404 -29.35 9.14 -37.65
C SER A 404 -30.79 8.75 -37.34
N GLN A 405 -31.28 9.06 -36.13
CA GLN A 405 -32.71 8.91 -35.79
C GLN A 405 -33.59 9.80 -36.66
N ASN A 406 -33.18 11.04 -36.91
CA ASN A 406 -33.92 11.97 -37.78
C ASN A 406 -33.94 11.50 -39.24
N LEU A 407 -32.80 11.05 -39.77
CA LEU A 407 -32.69 10.51 -41.13
C LEU A 407 -33.54 9.24 -41.31
N THR A 408 -33.50 8.35 -40.31
CA THR A 408 -34.37 7.16 -40.26
C THR A 408 -35.84 7.56 -40.33
N ASN A 409 -36.27 8.53 -39.52
CA ASN A 409 -37.65 9.01 -39.52
C ASN A 409 -38.06 9.62 -40.87
N GLN A 410 -37.18 10.41 -41.51
CA GLN A 410 -37.43 10.97 -42.84
C GLN A 410 -37.54 9.88 -43.92
N PHE A 411 -36.68 8.87 -43.86
CA PHE A 411 -36.73 7.73 -44.78
C PHE A 411 -37.99 6.88 -44.56
N LEU A 412 -38.37 6.62 -43.31
CA LEU A 412 -39.62 5.94 -42.98
C LEU A 412 -40.84 6.72 -43.46
N GLN A 413 -40.84 8.06 -43.38
CA GLN A 413 -41.91 8.89 -43.95
C GLN A 413 -42.02 8.73 -45.47
N LYS A 414 -40.90 8.71 -46.20
CA LYS A 414 -40.87 8.43 -47.64
C LYS A 414 -41.38 7.02 -47.96
N LEU A 415 -41.12 6.03 -47.10
CA LEU A 415 -41.55 4.65 -47.30
C LEU A 415 -42.98 4.34 -46.85
N ARG A 416 -43.57 5.10 -45.90
CA ARG A 416 -44.99 4.95 -45.53
C ARG A 416 -45.92 5.14 -46.72
N GLN A 417 -45.49 5.93 -47.70
CA GLN A 417 -46.18 6.07 -48.99
C GLN A 417 -46.23 4.76 -49.81
N LYS A 418 -45.34 3.79 -49.53
CA LYS A 418 -45.23 2.49 -50.21
C LYS A 418 -45.79 1.29 -49.41
N LYS A 419 -46.40 1.49 -48.23
CA LYS A 419 -46.99 0.43 -47.36
C LYS A 419 -46.08 -0.80 -47.11
N SER A 420 -44.89 -0.62 -46.52
CA SER A 420 -44.10 -1.77 -46.06
C SER A 420 -44.65 -2.35 -44.74
N PRO A 421 -44.70 -3.68 -44.56
CA PRO A 421 -45.16 -4.31 -43.33
C PRO A 421 -44.11 -4.33 -42.19
N ILE A 422 -42.87 -3.92 -42.48
CA ILE A 422 -41.74 -3.97 -41.55
C ILE A 422 -41.32 -2.54 -41.18
N GLN A 423 -41.12 -2.29 -39.88
CA GLN A 423 -40.55 -1.06 -39.36
C GLN A 423 -39.05 -1.26 -39.10
N PHE A 424 -38.23 -0.31 -39.53
CA PHE A 424 -36.78 -0.37 -39.37
C PHE A 424 -36.28 0.89 -38.69
N HIS A 425 -35.31 0.71 -37.79
CA HIS A 425 -34.59 1.80 -37.17
C HIS A 425 -33.10 1.61 -37.43
N PHE A 426 -32.45 2.62 -38.02
CA PHE A 426 -31.02 2.56 -38.33
C PHE A 426 -30.24 3.54 -37.46
N HIS A 427 -29.06 3.10 -37.03
CA HIS A 427 -28.07 3.94 -36.39
C HIS A 427 -26.84 4.01 -37.29
N LEU A 428 -26.40 5.23 -37.61
CA LEU A 428 -25.18 5.45 -38.38
C LEU A 428 -24.03 5.67 -37.39
N ILE A 429 -23.04 4.78 -37.43
CA ILE A 429 -21.92 4.77 -36.50
C ILE A 429 -20.61 4.89 -37.29
N PRO A 430 -19.73 5.84 -36.95
CA PRO A 430 -18.40 5.91 -37.55
C PRO A 430 -17.62 4.60 -37.31
N LYS A 431 -16.94 4.10 -38.34
CA LYS A 431 -16.17 2.85 -38.25
C LYS A 431 -15.06 2.92 -37.19
N SER A 432 -14.48 4.10 -36.95
CA SER A 432 -13.37 4.28 -36.01
C SER A 432 -13.75 3.99 -34.55
N ILE A 433 -15.03 4.19 -34.19
CA ILE A 433 -15.53 4.02 -32.82
C ILE A 433 -16.17 2.63 -32.64
N TRP A 434 -16.48 1.92 -33.73
CA TRP A 434 -17.16 0.64 -33.65
C TRP A 434 -16.23 -0.45 -33.09
N PRO A 435 -16.51 -1.02 -31.90
CA PRO A 435 -15.54 -1.84 -31.17
C PRO A 435 -15.67 -3.34 -31.45
N TYR A 436 -16.57 -3.75 -32.35
CA TYR A 436 -16.83 -5.15 -32.67
C TYR A 436 -16.34 -5.49 -34.08
N GLN A 437 -15.91 -6.74 -34.27
CA GLN A 437 -15.57 -7.24 -35.60
C GLN A 437 -16.80 -7.27 -36.51
N ILE A 438 -16.58 -7.04 -37.81
CA ILE A 438 -17.65 -7.04 -38.81
C ILE A 438 -18.10 -8.49 -39.04
N GLU A 439 -19.37 -8.78 -38.81
CA GLU A 439 -19.96 -10.11 -38.97
C GLU A 439 -20.88 -10.14 -40.19
N ASN A 440 -20.61 -11.07 -41.11
CA ASN A 440 -21.43 -11.27 -42.30
C ASN A 440 -22.63 -12.16 -41.97
N LEU A 441 -23.69 -11.55 -41.45
CA LEU A 441 -24.97 -12.23 -41.25
C LEU A 441 -25.80 -12.20 -42.54
N ILE A 442 -26.30 -13.36 -42.99
CA ILE A 442 -27.18 -13.44 -44.16
C ILE A 442 -28.60 -13.03 -43.74
N LEU A 443 -29.05 -11.87 -44.21
CA LEU A 443 -30.40 -11.39 -44.00
C LEU A 443 -31.40 -12.07 -44.96
N PRO A 444 -32.62 -12.42 -44.51
CA PRO A 444 -33.73 -12.77 -45.38
C PRO A 444 -33.98 -11.72 -46.46
N SER A 445 -34.38 -12.17 -47.66
CA SER A 445 -34.57 -11.31 -48.84
C SER A 445 -35.35 -10.00 -48.59
N PRO A 446 -36.48 -9.99 -47.84
CA PRO A 446 -37.21 -8.76 -47.57
C PRO A 446 -36.42 -7.76 -46.70
N LEU A 447 -35.63 -8.26 -45.74
CA LEU A 447 -34.79 -7.43 -44.88
C LEU A 447 -33.59 -6.89 -45.66
N ASN A 448 -32.98 -7.73 -46.51
CA ASN A 448 -31.82 -7.36 -47.30
C ASN A 448 -32.16 -6.28 -48.35
N GLN A 449 -33.27 -6.45 -49.08
CA GLN A 449 -33.74 -5.45 -50.05
C GLN A 449 -34.02 -4.10 -49.38
N PHE A 450 -34.54 -4.11 -48.16
CA PHE A 450 -34.81 -2.90 -47.41
C PHE A 450 -33.53 -2.20 -46.95
N ALA A 451 -32.58 -2.97 -46.41
CA ALA A 451 -31.26 -2.47 -46.04
C ALA A 451 -30.53 -1.86 -47.26
N ASP A 452 -30.54 -2.56 -48.40
CA ASP A 452 -29.94 -2.08 -49.64
C ASP A 452 -30.58 -0.77 -50.14
N ASN A 453 -31.92 -0.67 -50.07
CA ASN A 453 -32.64 0.55 -50.46
C ASN A 453 -32.34 1.72 -49.52
N PHE A 454 -32.18 1.46 -48.22
CA PHE A 454 -31.76 2.49 -47.26
C PHE A 454 -30.34 2.97 -47.56
N ILE A 455 -29.40 2.03 -47.74
CA ILE A 455 -28.00 2.35 -48.06
C ILE A 455 -27.90 3.16 -49.35
N LYS A 456 -28.64 2.78 -50.39
CA LYS A 456 -28.70 3.55 -51.65
C LYS A 456 -29.22 4.97 -51.44
N ASN A 457 -30.38 5.12 -50.80
CA ASN A 457 -30.97 6.44 -50.57
C ASN A 457 -30.07 7.35 -49.72
N GLN A 458 -29.41 6.81 -48.69
CA GLN A 458 -28.48 7.60 -47.88
C GLN A 458 -27.19 7.93 -48.63
N SER A 459 -26.69 7.03 -49.49
CA SER A 459 -25.52 7.31 -50.33
C SER A 459 -25.77 8.40 -51.38
N GLU A 460 -27.02 8.59 -51.79
CA GLU A 460 -27.43 9.67 -52.71
C GLU A 460 -27.51 11.05 -52.03
N ASP A 461 -27.76 11.10 -50.71
CA ASP A 461 -27.76 12.34 -49.94
C ASP A 461 -26.36 12.98 -49.91
N LEU A 462 -26.28 14.28 -50.21
CA LEU A 462 -25.04 15.09 -50.31
C LEU A 462 -24.07 14.93 -49.13
N LEU A 463 -24.59 14.61 -47.94
CA LEU A 463 -23.82 14.39 -46.71
C LEU A 463 -22.98 13.10 -46.73
N PHE A 464 -23.38 12.09 -47.50
CA PHE A 464 -22.76 10.76 -47.49
C PHE A 464 -22.26 10.30 -48.86
N GLN A 465 -22.35 11.12 -49.92
CA GLN A 465 -21.91 10.80 -51.29
C GLN A 465 -20.45 10.30 -51.41
N LYS A 466 -19.60 10.54 -50.41
CA LYS A 466 -18.20 10.06 -50.37
C LYS A 466 -17.94 8.97 -49.31
N LYS A 467 -18.94 8.55 -48.56
CA LYS A 467 -18.80 7.61 -47.43
C LYS A 467 -19.37 6.23 -47.81
N LYS A 468 -18.63 5.16 -47.52
CA LYS A 468 -19.10 3.78 -47.69
C LYS A 468 -19.86 3.35 -46.44
N ILE A 469 -21.13 2.99 -46.59
CA ILE A 469 -21.96 2.44 -45.52
C ILE A 469 -21.86 0.91 -45.55
N ILE A 470 -21.62 0.29 -44.39
CA ILE A 470 -21.55 -1.15 -44.22
C ILE A 470 -22.60 -1.56 -43.19
N PHE A 471 -23.45 -2.53 -43.54
CA PHE A 471 -24.41 -3.08 -42.59
C PHE A 471 -23.70 -3.97 -41.57
N GLN A 472 -24.10 -3.86 -40.30
CA GLN A 472 -23.54 -4.65 -39.22
C GLN A 472 -24.64 -5.23 -38.34
N SER A 473 -24.52 -6.53 -38.04
CA SER A 473 -25.55 -7.30 -37.33
C SER A 473 -25.37 -7.34 -35.81
N LYS A 474 -24.13 -7.19 -35.32
CA LYS A 474 -23.82 -7.18 -33.88
C LYS A 474 -24.52 -6.01 -33.18
N LEU A 475 -25.14 -6.26 -32.03
CA LEU A 475 -26.05 -5.35 -31.28
C LEU A 475 -27.37 -4.99 -31.99
N SER A 476 -27.64 -5.52 -33.19
CA SER A 476 -28.93 -5.32 -33.84
C SER A 476 -30.00 -6.12 -33.11
N LYS A 477 -31.18 -5.52 -32.95
CA LYS A 477 -32.34 -6.14 -32.32
C LYS A 477 -33.45 -6.37 -33.34
N LEU A 478 -34.26 -7.37 -33.09
CA LEU A 478 -35.45 -7.70 -33.87
C LEU A 478 -36.63 -7.82 -32.92
N ASN A 479 -37.73 -7.15 -33.25
CA ASN A 479 -39.00 -7.29 -32.55
C ASN A 479 -39.91 -8.17 -33.39
N LEU A 480 -40.30 -9.31 -32.82
CA LEU A 480 -41.17 -10.29 -33.45
C LEU A 480 -42.53 -10.30 -32.76
N LEU A 481 -43.61 -10.29 -33.55
CA LEU A 481 -44.93 -10.60 -33.04
C LEU A 481 -45.12 -12.12 -33.07
N VAL A 482 -45.10 -12.74 -31.89
CA VAL A 482 -45.25 -14.18 -31.74
C VAL A 482 -46.73 -14.51 -31.61
N LYS A 483 -47.24 -15.31 -32.57
CA LYS A 483 -48.64 -15.77 -32.60
C LYS A 483 -48.69 -17.26 -32.34
N ILE A 484 -49.03 -17.61 -31.10
CA ILE A 484 -49.28 -18.98 -30.65
C ILE A 484 -50.75 -19.00 -30.16
N ASP A 485 -51.07 -19.74 -29.10
CA ASP A 485 -52.42 -19.77 -28.51
C ASP A 485 -52.81 -18.37 -27.96
N HIS A 486 -51.83 -17.54 -27.62
CA HIS A 486 -51.92 -16.13 -27.31
C HIS A 486 -50.88 -15.32 -28.11
N GLN A 487 -51.04 -13.99 -28.11
CA GLN A 487 -50.15 -13.07 -28.83
C GLN A 487 -49.30 -12.26 -27.86
N PHE A 488 -48.01 -12.15 -28.15
CA PHE A 488 -47.08 -11.29 -27.43
C PHE A 488 -45.94 -10.84 -28.35
N GLU A 489 -45.28 -9.75 -27.98
CA GLU A 489 -44.10 -9.22 -28.64
C GLU A 489 -42.82 -9.79 -28.00
N LEU A 490 -41.86 -10.14 -28.84
CA LEU A 490 -40.57 -10.68 -28.44
C LEU A 490 -39.46 -9.79 -29.00
N GLU A 491 -38.72 -9.12 -28.12
CA GLU A 491 -37.51 -8.37 -28.46
C GLU A 491 -36.29 -9.26 -28.21
N LEU A 492 -35.47 -9.46 -29.23
CA LEU A 492 -34.29 -10.33 -29.15
C LEU A 492 -33.19 -9.89 -30.12
N PRO A 493 -31.92 -10.32 -29.92
CA PRO A 493 -30.85 -10.10 -30.88
C PRO A 493 -31.20 -10.61 -32.28
N LEU A 494 -30.77 -9.88 -33.31
CA LEU A 494 -31.10 -10.17 -34.71
C LEU A 494 -30.79 -11.61 -35.11
N ALA A 495 -29.62 -12.15 -34.74
CA ALA A 495 -29.22 -13.51 -35.05
C ALA A 495 -30.22 -14.55 -34.49
N GLN A 496 -30.63 -14.39 -33.22
CA GLN A 496 -31.63 -15.26 -32.59
C GLN A 496 -33.01 -15.08 -33.24
N GLY A 497 -33.36 -13.85 -33.61
CA GLY A 497 -34.58 -13.53 -34.35
C GLY A 497 -34.66 -14.26 -35.69
N LEU A 498 -33.57 -14.29 -36.45
CA LEU A 498 -33.49 -15.01 -37.71
C LEU A 498 -33.63 -16.53 -37.53
N GLU A 499 -33.08 -17.10 -36.45
CA GLU A 499 -33.28 -18.51 -36.11
C GLU A 499 -34.76 -18.82 -35.87
N LEU A 500 -35.47 -17.96 -35.12
CA LEU A 500 -36.89 -18.14 -34.85
C LEU A 500 -37.75 -18.06 -36.12
N LEU A 501 -37.43 -17.15 -37.05
CA LEU A 501 -38.17 -17.01 -38.30
C LEU A 501 -38.13 -18.27 -39.17
N ARG A 502 -37.11 -19.13 -39.03
CA ARG A 502 -37.02 -20.41 -39.76
C ARG A 502 -38.18 -21.35 -39.41
N PHE A 503 -38.74 -21.25 -38.20
CA PHE A 503 -39.87 -22.09 -37.80
C PHE A 503 -41.18 -21.75 -38.54
N ASN A 504 -41.28 -20.58 -39.18
CA ASN A 504 -42.41 -20.26 -40.04
C ASN A 504 -42.42 -21.11 -41.32
N ALA A 505 -41.25 -21.57 -41.79
CA ALA A 505 -41.13 -22.45 -42.95
C ALA A 505 -41.01 -23.93 -42.55
N GLN A 506 -40.47 -24.24 -41.37
CA GLN A 506 -40.18 -25.59 -40.91
C GLN A 506 -40.79 -25.87 -39.54
N LYS A 507 -41.59 -26.94 -39.41
CA LYS A 507 -42.20 -27.32 -38.11
C LYS A 507 -41.17 -27.73 -37.05
N SER A 508 -39.99 -28.18 -37.46
CA SER A 508 -38.89 -28.56 -36.57
C SER A 508 -37.55 -28.31 -37.23
N ILE A 509 -36.54 -27.94 -36.45
CA ILE A 509 -35.19 -27.60 -36.93
C ILE A 509 -34.15 -28.44 -36.18
N ASN A 510 -33.08 -28.86 -36.86
CA ASN A 510 -32.07 -29.76 -36.28
C ASN A 510 -31.00 -29.04 -35.44
N GLN A 511 -30.79 -27.75 -35.68
CA GLN A 511 -29.74 -26.95 -35.03
C GLN A 511 -30.28 -25.58 -34.67
N ILE A 512 -30.11 -25.20 -33.40
CA ILE A 512 -30.40 -23.87 -32.89
C ILE A 512 -29.34 -23.51 -31.85
N SER A 513 -28.81 -22.29 -31.90
CA SER A 513 -27.80 -21.87 -30.95
C SER A 513 -28.45 -21.58 -29.59
N ASN A 514 -27.84 -22.07 -28.50
CA ASN A 514 -28.23 -21.80 -27.11
C ASN A 514 -29.74 -21.84 -26.82
N TYR A 515 -30.44 -22.92 -27.21
CA TYR A 515 -31.90 -23.04 -27.09
C TYR A 515 -32.48 -22.75 -25.68
N LYS A 516 -31.66 -22.90 -24.63
CA LYS A 516 -32.03 -22.59 -23.24
C LYS A 516 -32.35 -21.10 -23.03
N GLN A 517 -31.75 -20.21 -23.84
CA GLN A 517 -31.96 -18.76 -23.76
C GLN A 517 -33.39 -18.35 -24.15
N TYR A 518 -34.14 -19.20 -24.85
CA TYR A 518 -35.50 -18.91 -25.25
C TYR A 518 -36.55 -19.20 -24.15
N ASN A 519 -36.14 -19.35 -22.89
CA ASN A 519 -37.01 -19.50 -21.70
C ASN A 519 -38.19 -20.49 -21.87
N GLY A 520 -37.97 -21.61 -22.54
CA GLY A 520 -39.00 -22.64 -22.75
C GLY A 520 -39.97 -22.37 -23.91
N LEU A 521 -39.79 -21.30 -24.68
CA LEU A 521 -40.46 -21.10 -25.98
C LEU A 521 -40.06 -22.18 -27.00
N ILE A 522 -38.83 -22.69 -26.90
CA ILE A 522 -38.31 -23.76 -27.75
C ILE A 522 -38.07 -25.00 -26.90
N ILE A 523 -38.61 -26.14 -27.35
CA ILE A 523 -38.43 -27.44 -26.71
C ILE A 523 -37.60 -28.35 -27.62
N ARG A 524 -36.71 -29.14 -27.01
CA ARG A 524 -36.00 -30.23 -27.68
C ARG A 524 -36.86 -31.50 -27.63
N SER A 525 -37.23 -32.01 -28.80
CA SER A 525 -37.92 -33.29 -28.98
C SER A 525 -36.93 -34.46 -28.82
N GLU A 526 -37.44 -35.66 -28.55
CA GLU A 526 -36.67 -36.90 -28.39
C GLU A 526 -35.69 -37.19 -29.56
N ASN A 527 -36.04 -36.78 -30.79
CA ASN A 527 -35.21 -36.96 -31.97
C ASN A 527 -34.10 -35.89 -32.14
N ASN A 528 -33.72 -35.18 -31.07
CA ASN A 528 -32.79 -34.02 -31.12
C ASN A 528 -33.22 -32.86 -32.04
N THR A 529 -34.49 -32.82 -32.43
CA THR A 529 -35.05 -31.71 -33.20
C THR A 529 -35.68 -30.68 -32.26
N PHE A 530 -35.52 -29.40 -32.56
CA PHE A 530 -36.15 -28.30 -31.83
C PHE A 530 -37.52 -27.97 -32.42
N LYS A 531 -38.48 -27.64 -31.56
CA LYS A 531 -39.87 -27.27 -31.92
C LYS A 531 -40.34 -26.09 -31.07
N ILE A 532 -41.28 -25.31 -31.59
CA ILE A 532 -41.95 -24.26 -30.82
C ILE A 532 -42.87 -24.92 -29.78
N ASN A 533 -42.80 -24.41 -28.55
CA ASN A 533 -43.71 -24.76 -27.47
C ASN A 533 -45.03 -24.00 -27.62
N TYR A 534 -46.03 -24.64 -28.22
CA TYR A 534 -47.33 -24.00 -28.42
C TYR A 534 -48.11 -23.74 -27.11
N GLN A 535 -47.73 -24.43 -26.02
CA GLN A 535 -48.36 -24.27 -24.71
C GLN A 535 -47.67 -23.22 -23.82
N TYR A 536 -46.59 -22.60 -24.32
CA TYR A 536 -45.88 -21.57 -23.57
C TYR A 536 -46.85 -20.43 -23.22
N LYS A 537 -46.81 -19.93 -21.98
CA LYS A 537 -47.59 -18.76 -21.56
C LYS A 537 -46.62 -17.75 -20.95
N HIS A 538 -46.59 -16.54 -21.50
CA HIS A 538 -45.83 -15.44 -20.95
C HIS A 538 -46.78 -14.46 -20.26
N ALA A 539 -46.42 -14.01 -19.05
CA ALA A 539 -47.28 -13.15 -18.25
C ALA A 539 -47.42 -11.73 -18.83
N ASN A 540 -46.38 -11.23 -19.51
CA ASN A 540 -46.36 -9.88 -20.06
C ASN A 540 -46.57 -9.88 -21.58
N GLN A 541 -47.09 -8.76 -22.09
CA GLN A 541 -47.27 -8.55 -23.54
C GLN A 541 -45.95 -8.42 -24.30
N LEU A 542 -44.85 -8.08 -23.62
CA LEU A 542 -43.52 -7.97 -24.20
C LEU A 542 -42.52 -8.83 -23.42
N MET A 543 -41.75 -9.63 -24.14
CA MET A 543 -40.70 -10.49 -23.62
C MET A 543 -39.37 -10.01 -24.21
N ILE A 544 -38.39 -9.70 -23.36
CA ILE A 544 -37.05 -9.29 -23.79
C ILE A 544 -36.09 -10.45 -23.51
N LEU A 545 -35.48 -10.97 -24.57
CA LEU A 545 -34.36 -11.90 -24.46
C LEU A 545 -33.07 -11.10 -24.48
N ASN A 546 -32.49 -10.86 -23.30
CA ASN A 546 -31.25 -10.09 -23.18
C ASN A 546 -30.01 -10.95 -23.51
N GLU A 547 -28.98 -10.30 -24.07
CA GLU A 547 -27.64 -10.85 -24.30
C GLU A 547 -26.85 -11.15 -23.00
N GLU A 548 -27.48 -11.18 -21.81
CA GLU A 548 -26.83 -10.99 -20.51
C GLU A 548 -25.70 -12.00 -20.16
N ILE A 549 -25.56 -13.09 -20.90
CA ILE A 549 -24.47 -14.08 -20.75
C ILE A 549 -23.23 -13.73 -21.62
N GLN A 550 -23.34 -12.85 -22.62
CA GLN A 550 -22.28 -12.62 -23.61
C GLN A 550 -21.08 -11.80 -23.14
N ILE A 551 -21.18 -10.93 -22.13
CA ILE A 551 -20.02 -10.13 -21.69
C ILE A 551 -18.99 -11.01 -20.96
N GLU A 552 -19.46 -12.03 -20.23
CA GLU A 552 -18.60 -13.07 -19.63
C GLU A 552 -18.04 -14.02 -20.70
N MET A 553 -18.83 -14.39 -21.72
CA MET A 553 -18.36 -15.22 -22.83
C MET A 553 -17.38 -14.49 -23.75
N GLU A 554 -17.56 -13.19 -24.02
CA GLU A 554 -16.64 -12.38 -24.85
C GLU A 554 -15.30 -12.17 -24.14
N LYS A 555 -15.30 -12.01 -22.81
CA LYS A 555 -14.08 -12.06 -22.00
C LYS A 555 -13.39 -13.42 -22.09
N ASN A 556 -14.13 -14.51 -21.93
CA ASN A 556 -13.57 -15.85 -22.04
C ASN A 556 -13.08 -16.14 -23.46
N GLN A 557 -13.76 -15.66 -24.50
CA GLN A 557 -13.35 -15.81 -25.90
C GLN A 557 -12.10 -15.00 -26.25
N GLN A 558 -11.93 -13.80 -25.69
CA GLN A 558 -10.73 -12.99 -25.89
C GLN A 558 -9.52 -13.59 -25.15
N ILE A 559 -9.72 -14.08 -23.93
CA ILE A 559 -8.71 -14.86 -23.19
C ILE A 559 -8.31 -16.13 -23.97
N ILE A 560 -9.30 -16.82 -24.56
CA ILE A 560 -9.05 -17.99 -25.41
C ILE A 560 -8.31 -17.58 -26.69
N SER A 561 -8.66 -16.48 -27.36
CA SER A 561 -7.95 -16.04 -28.57
C SER A 561 -6.51 -15.66 -28.29
N ASP A 562 -6.24 -14.99 -27.17
CA ASP A 562 -4.90 -14.61 -26.75
C ASP A 562 -4.08 -15.83 -26.36
N TYR A 563 -4.71 -16.80 -25.69
CA TYR A 563 -4.11 -18.10 -25.41
C TYR A 563 -3.72 -18.84 -26.71
N LEU A 564 -4.62 -18.91 -27.70
CA LEU A 564 -4.35 -19.56 -28.97
C LEU A 564 -3.20 -18.90 -29.74
N TYR A 565 -3.09 -17.57 -29.70
CA TYR A 565 -1.95 -16.86 -30.31
C TYR A 565 -0.62 -17.19 -29.62
N VAL A 566 -0.64 -17.32 -28.29
CA VAL A 566 0.54 -17.72 -27.51
C VAL A 566 0.96 -19.16 -27.84
N VAL A 567 -0.01 -20.06 -27.99
CA VAL A 567 0.23 -21.44 -28.43
C VAL A 567 0.86 -21.45 -29.83
N ASP A 568 0.30 -20.69 -30.78
CA ASP A 568 0.83 -20.59 -32.15
C ASP A 568 2.29 -20.10 -32.15
N ALA A 569 2.58 -19.04 -31.39
CA ALA A 569 3.92 -18.48 -31.28
C ALA A 569 4.91 -19.46 -30.61
N ALA A 570 4.47 -20.21 -29.60
CA ALA A 570 5.27 -21.22 -28.91
C ALA A 570 5.63 -22.38 -29.86
N ILE A 571 4.66 -22.90 -30.62
CA ILE A 571 4.88 -23.97 -31.61
C ILE A 571 5.91 -23.53 -32.66
N VAL A 572 5.73 -22.34 -33.24
CA VAL A 572 6.67 -21.80 -34.24
C VAL A 572 8.07 -21.61 -33.65
N LYS A 573 8.18 -21.11 -32.42
CA LYS A 573 9.46 -20.91 -31.73
C LYS A 573 10.21 -22.25 -31.52
N ILE A 574 9.50 -23.31 -31.12
CA ILE A 574 10.08 -24.64 -30.88
C ILE A 574 10.54 -25.28 -32.20
N ILE A 575 9.72 -25.20 -33.25
CA ILE A 575 10.08 -25.75 -34.57
C ILE A 575 11.29 -24.98 -35.14
N LYS A 576 11.37 -23.67 -34.92
CA LYS A 576 12.49 -22.83 -35.37
C LYS A 576 13.81 -23.24 -34.70
N GLN A 577 13.76 -23.62 -33.44
CA GLN A 577 14.92 -24.03 -32.66
C GLN A 577 15.38 -25.45 -33.00
N ASN A 578 14.45 -26.38 -33.20
CA ASN A 578 14.77 -27.81 -33.33
C ASN A 578 14.86 -28.32 -34.78
N LYS A 579 14.42 -27.53 -35.78
CA LYS A 579 14.40 -27.82 -37.24
C LYS A 579 13.61 -29.05 -37.68
N LYS A 580 13.57 -30.13 -36.89
CA LYS A 580 12.75 -31.34 -37.04
C LYS A 580 12.29 -31.78 -35.66
N ILE A 581 10.99 -32.02 -35.50
CA ILE A 581 10.42 -32.50 -34.24
C ILE A 581 9.16 -33.32 -34.50
N ASN A 582 9.07 -34.48 -33.84
CA ASN A 582 7.90 -35.36 -33.88
C ASN A 582 6.73 -34.72 -33.13
N SER A 583 5.50 -34.99 -33.58
CA SER A 583 4.22 -34.60 -32.98
C SER A 583 4.16 -34.71 -31.45
N GLU A 584 4.39 -35.89 -30.87
CA GLU A 584 4.31 -36.10 -29.42
C GLU A 584 5.31 -35.22 -28.64
N ASN A 585 6.53 -35.11 -29.17
CA ASN A 585 7.58 -34.28 -28.58
C ASN A 585 7.33 -32.78 -28.76
N LEU A 586 6.70 -32.37 -29.86
CA LEU A 586 6.31 -30.99 -30.12
C LEU A 586 5.21 -30.55 -29.17
N ILE A 587 4.20 -31.39 -28.95
CA ILE A 587 3.10 -31.10 -28.04
C ILE A 587 3.64 -30.98 -26.61
N GLN A 588 4.47 -31.95 -26.17
CA GLN A 588 5.07 -31.92 -24.84
C GLN A 588 5.98 -30.69 -24.64
N ALA A 589 6.84 -30.38 -25.61
CA ALA A 589 7.72 -29.21 -25.53
C ALA A 589 6.94 -27.88 -25.53
N THR A 590 5.83 -27.82 -26.27
CA THR A 590 4.94 -26.64 -26.30
C THR A 590 4.26 -26.46 -24.95
N PHE A 591 3.77 -27.55 -24.36
CA PHE A 591 3.19 -27.54 -23.02
C PHE A 591 4.20 -27.06 -21.96
N ASP A 592 5.41 -27.60 -21.96
CA ASP A 592 6.46 -27.23 -21.01
C ASP A 592 6.92 -25.76 -21.19
N LEU A 593 6.96 -25.27 -22.43
CA LEU A 593 7.30 -23.87 -22.72
C LEU A 593 6.20 -22.91 -22.26
N ILE A 594 4.93 -23.24 -22.49
CA ILE A 594 3.79 -22.44 -22.02
C ILE A 594 3.76 -22.42 -20.49
N LYS A 595 3.97 -23.57 -19.84
CA LYS A 595 4.03 -23.67 -18.39
C LYS A 595 5.14 -22.79 -17.79
N LYS A 596 6.27 -22.67 -18.50
CA LYS A 596 7.44 -21.91 -18.05
C LYS A 596 7.35 -20.41 -18.36
N GLU A 597 6.95 -20.03 -19.57
CA GLU A 597 6.94 -18.64 -20.04
C GLU A 597 5.59 -17.94 -19.80
N TYR A 598 4.48 -18.69 -19.71
CA TYR A 598 3.13 -18.15 -19.62
C TYR A 598 2.24 -18.87 -18.57
N PRO A 599 2.62 -18.84 -17.28
CA PRO A 599 1.91 -19.58 -16.22
C PRO A 599 0.43 -19.18 -16.07
N ARG A 600 0.03 -17.99 -16.52
CA ARG A 600 -1.36 -17.51 -16.54
C ARG A 600 -2.32 -18.32 -17.43
N PHE A 601 -1.80 -19.14 -18.35
CA PHE A 601 -2.60 -19.95 -19.27
C PHE A 601 -2.55 -21.46 -18.98
N ILE A 602 -1.93 -21.87 -17.87
CA ILE A 602 -1.78 -23.30 -17.51
C ILE A 602 -3.14 -24.00 -17.42
N ASP A 603 -4.15 -23.34 -16.85
CA ASP A 603 -5.49 -23.92 -16.66
C ASP A 603 -6.28 -24.09 -17.96
N LEU A 604 -5.83 -23.45 -19.06
CA LEU A 604 -6.41 -23.58 -20.41
C LEU A 604 -5.58 -24.52 -21.30
N CYS A 605 -4.46 -25.04 -20.78
CA CYS A 605 -3.49 -25.79 -21.55
C CYS A 605 -3.87 -27.27 -21.61
N GLU A 606 -4.49 -27.69 -22.71
CA GLU A 606 -4.86 -29.08 -23.00
C GLU A 606 -4.15 -29.57 -24.26
N TYR A 607 -3.74 -30.85 -24.27
CA TYR A 607 -3.06 -31.50 -25.40
C TYR A 607 -3.90 -31.40 -26.70
N ASP A 608 -5.22 -31.61 -26.60
CA ASP A 608 -6.16 -31.52 -27.72
C ASP A 608 -6.20 -30.14 -28.40
N ILE A 609 -5.92 -29.05 -27.66
CA ILE A 609 -5.93 -27.68 -28.20
C ILE A 609 -4.65 -27.43 -28.99
N ILE A 610 -3.51 -27.91 -28.49
CA ILE A 610 -2.21 -27.81 -29.16
C ILE A 610 -2.25 -28.61 -30.47
N GLU A 611 -2.83 -29.82 -30.46
CA GLU A 611 -3.02 -30.63 -31.67
C GLU A 611 -3.84 -29.90 -32.74
N LYS A 612 -4.97 -29.31 -32.36
CA LYS A 612 -5.82 -28.53 -33.28
C LYS A 612 -5.09 -27.32 -33.86
N GLN A 613 -4.21 -26.66 -33.10
CA GLN A 613 -3.43 -25.54 -33.62
C GLN A 613 -2.28 -25.96 -34.53
N ILE A 614 -1.65 -27.11 -34.28
CA ILE A 614 -0.69 -27.68 -35.24
C ILE A 614 -1.38 -27.90 -36.59
N VAL A 615 -2.60 -28.46 -36.59
CA VAL A 615 -3.41 -28.63 -37.81
C VAL A 615 -3.74 -27.29 -38.48
N SER A 616 -4.17 -26.27 -37.71
CA SER A 616 -4.44 -24.94 -38.27
C SER A 616 -3.19 -24.28 -38.88
N LEU A 617 -2.03 -24.44 -38.26
CA LEU A 617 -0.77 -23.88 -38.77
C LEU A 617 -0.25 -24.62 -40.02
N LEU A 618 -0.55 -25.91 -40.16
CA LEU A 618 -0.32 -26.66 -41.41
C LEU A 618 -1.24 -26.15 -42.54
N GLU A 619 -2.52 -25.93 -42.25
CA GLU A 619 -3.49 -25.38 -43.20
C GLU A 619 -3.14 -23.94 -43.64
N LYS A 620 -2.56 -23.15 -42.74
CA LYS A 620 -2.06 -21.79 -43.02
C LYS A 620 -0.68 -21.75 -43.71
N GLU A 621 -0.11 -22.91 -44.05
CA GLU A 621 1.22 -23.05 -44.65
C GLU A 621 2.35 -22.40 -43.80
N MET A 622 2.20 -22.32 -42.48
CA MET A 622 3.23 -21.78 -41.60
C MET A 622 4.26 -22.84 -41.21
N ILE A 623 3.88 -24.12 -41.28
CA ILE A 623 4.68 -25.31 -40.95
C ILE A 623 4.40 -26.36 -42.05
N LYS A 624 5.37 -27.23 -42.36
CA LYS A 624 5.23 -28.40 -43.22
C LYS A 624 5.44 -29.68 -42.43
N GLN A 625 4.58 -30.66 -42.65
CA GLN A 625 4.82 -32.03 -42.19
C GLN A 625 5.56 -32.81 -43.28
N ARG A 626 6.71 -33.40 -42.94
CA ARG A 626 7.42 -34.36 -43.80
C ARG A 626 7.58 -35.67 -43.04
N PHE A 627 6.90 -36.71 -43.53
CA PHE A 627 6.76 -37.98 -42.81
C PHE A 627 6.11 -37.75 -41.44
N ASP A 628 6.79 -38.10 -40.34
CA ASP A 628 6.31 -37.96 -38.96
C ASP A 628 6.87 -36.72 -38.23
N ASP A 629 7.70 -35.91 -38.92
CA ASP A 629 8.34 -34.71 -38.36
C ASP A 629 7.76 -33.40 -38.94
N PHE A 630 7.71 -32.36 -38.11
CA PHE A 630 7.33 -31.00 -38.51
C PHE A 630 8.55 -30.11 -38.79
N GLU A 631 8.54 -29.38 -39.91
CA GLU A 631 9.56 -28.42 -40.35
C GLU A 631 8.93 -27.04 -40.60
N LEU A 632 9.64 -25.96 -40.30
CA LEU A 632 9.23 -24.61 -40.71
C LEU A 632 9.45 -24.41 -42.21
N LEU A 633 8.54 -23.66 -42.82
CA LEU A 633 8.56 -23.34 -44.23
C LEU A 633 9.60 -22.26 -44.59
#